data_AF-A0A969E1S9-F1
#
_entry.id   AF-A0A969E1S9-F1
#
_cell.length_a   1.000
_cell.length_b   1.000
_cell.length_c   1.000
_cell.angle_alpha   90.00
_cell.angle_beta   90.00
_cell.angle_gamma   90.00
#
_symmetry.space_group_name_H-M   'P 1'
#
loop_
_entity.id
_entity.type
_entity.pdbx_description
1 polymer ?
#
loop_
_entity_poly.entity_id
_entity_poly.type
_entity_poly.pdbx_seq_one_letter_code
_entity_poly.pdbx_strand_id
1 'polypeptide(L)'
;MLTAQLTGDNTLLEPLIETLILIKKYENTEGGASAVVGSEKWVALNLIKETGFWTVVSAWRFWSNDARFDALLKKYGSPYLRFRLTGDESDLAKGYQKMLAHLRVNFPILTNEALFTDRVYLTADDEYDPADYARALLTGDEIQISASPYPSVTWAKCPDDLTVLVSESSPKSLIVKLFSHETKKINATIRLWQLERGAYQITIGNQKETINLTERGQYFSFVVDPSVLQTLAVQKVEN
;
A
#
# COMPACT_ATOMS: atom_id res chain seq x y z
N MET A 1 8.22 13.04 -3.55
CA MET A 1 8.40 11.66 -4.10
C MET A 1 8.12 11.61 -5.59
N LEU A 2 6.90 11.90 -6.06
CA LEU A 2 6.57 11.91 -7.50
C LEU A 2 7.51 12.81 -8.30
N THR A 3 7.77 14.04 -7.82
CA THR A 3 8.70 14.97 -8.47
C THR A 3 10.09 14.36 -8.64
N ALA A 4 10.66 13.79 -7.57
CA ALA A 4 11.97 13.14 -7.62
C ALA A 4 12.01 11.98 -8.65
N GLN A 5 10.92 11.23 -8.79
CA GLN A 5 10.83 10.20 -9.83
C GLN A 5 10.70 10.75 -11.25
N LEU A 6 9.93 11.83 -11.43
CA LEU A 6 9.75 12.44 -12.75
C LEU A 6 11.00 13.17 -13.22
N THR A 7 11.75 13.81 -12.31
CA THR A 7 12.96 14.56 -12.63
C THR A 7 14.23 13.71 -12.56
N GLY A 8 14.21 12.59 -11.83
CA GLY A 8 15.40 11.82 -11.49
C GLY A 8 16.28 12.48 -10.43
N ASP A 9 15.83 13.60 -9.83
CA ASP A 9 16.58 14.35 -8.84
C ASP A 9 16.33 13.81 -7.43
N ASN A 10 17.27 13.02 -6.93
CA ASN A 10 17.21 12.42 -5.61
C ASN A 10 17.46 13.42 -4.48
N THR A 11 17.99 14.62 -4.74
CA THR A 11 18.21 15.64 -3.69
C THR A 11 16.87 16.09 -3.08
N LEU A 12 15.78 16.00 -3.85
CA LEU A 12 14.41 16.26 -3.39
C LEU A 12 13.91 15.27 -2.33
N LEU A 13 14.64 14.16 -2.08
CA LEU A 13 14.33 13.20 -1.03
C LEU A 13 15.16 13.43 0.24
N GLU A 14 16.23 14.22 0.19
CA GLU A 14 17.14 14.45 1.33
C GLU A 14 16.41 14.91 2.60
N PRO A 15 15.44 15.84 2.56
CA PRO A 15 14.76 16.26 3.78
C PRO A 15 14.06 15.10 4.51
N LEU A 16 13.48 14.15 3.77
CA LEU A 16 12.85 12.96 4.34
C LEU A 16 13.89 12.04 4.98
N ILE A 17 15.02 11.83 4.29
CA ILE A 17 16.10 10.95 4.75
C ILE A 17 16.76 11.51 6.01
N GLU A 18 17.10 12.80 6.03
CA GLU A 18 17.65 13.48 7.21
C GLU A 18 16.67 13.41 8.39
N THR A 19 15.37 13.55 8.13
CA THR A 19 14.33 13.39 9.16
C THR A 19 14.31 11.97 9.73
N LEU A 20 14.44 10.93 8.90
CA LEU A 20 14.50 9.54 9.35
C LEU A 20 15.79 9.23 10.14
N ILE A 21 16.91 9.82 9.74
CA ILE A 21 18.18 9.74 10.49
C ILE A 21 18.01 10.38 11.87
N LEU A 22 17.39 11.56 11.94
CA LEU A 22 17.07 12.24 13.18
C LEU A 22 16.16 11.40 14.09
N ILE A 23 15.10 10.81 13.54
CA ILE A 23 14.20 9.92 14.29
C ILE A 23 14.97 8.71 14.82
N LYS A 24 15.77 8.05 13.99
CA LYS A 24 16.60 6.90 14.39
C LYS A 24 17.55 7.23 15.54
N LYS A 25 18.09 8.45 15.58
CA LYS A 25 18.96 8.93 16.66
C LYS A 25 18.24 9.01 18.02
N TYR A 26 16.94 9.32 18.03
CA TYR A 26 16.19 9.61 19.26
C TYR A 26 15.07 8.61 19.61
N GLU A 27 14.72 7.65 18.74
CA GLU A 27 13.56 6.76 18.91
C GLU A 27 13.57 5.88 20.17
N ASN A 28 14.75 5.64 20.76
CA ASN A 28 14.92 4.83 21.97
C ASN A 28 15.29 5.67 23.19
N THR A 29 15.16 7.01 23.10
CA THR A 29 15.45 7.90 24.23
C THR A 29 14.22 8.07 25.12
N GLU A 30 14.38 7.79 26.42
CA GLU A 30 13.32 7.99 27.40
C GLU A 30 12.98 9.48 27.60
N GLY A 31 11.74 9.76 28.01
CA GLY A 31 11.31 11.10 28.46
C GLY A 31 10.90 12.06 27.34
N GLY A 32 9.88 11.73 26.55
CA GLY A 32 9.31 12.69 25.59
C GLY A 32 8.75 13.97 26.22
N ALA A 33 8.41 13.93 27.51
CA ALA A 33 8.00 15.11 28.28
C ALA A 33 9.17 16.03 28.73
N SER A 34 10.42 15.56 28.66
CA SER A 34 11.60 16.34 29.08
C SER A 34 12.40 16.95 27.92
N ALA A 35 11.96 16.75 26.67
CA ALA A 35 12.61 17.35 25.52
C ALA A 35 12.29 18.85 25.46
N VAL A 36 13.33 19.68 25.35
CA VAL A 36 13.17 21.13 25.17
C VAL A 36 12.44 21.40 23.86
N VAL A 37 11.34 22.16 23.91
CA VAL A 37 10.54 22.51 22.72
C VAL A 37 11.45 23.11 21.63
N GLY A 38 11.31 22.62 20.39
CA GLY A 38 12.14 23.03 19.26
C GLY A 38 13.52 22.37 19.16
N SER A 39 13.93 21.56 20.15
CA SER A 39 15.16 20.75 20.02
C SER A 39 15.00 19.60 19.03
N GLU A 40 16.12 19.09 18.51
CA GLU A 40 16.18 17.88 17.68
C GLU A 40 15.39 16.69 18.27
N LYS A 41 15.58 16.43 19.57
CA LYS A 41 14.86 15.37 20.31
C LYS A 41 13.36 15.63 20.31
N TRP A 42 12.95 16.89 20.57
CA TRP A 42 11.53 17.25 20.60
C TRP A 42 10.90 17.05 19.21
N VAL A 43 11.57 17.47 18.14
CA VAL A 43 11.08 17.30 16.76
C VAL A 43 10.94 15.81 16.43
N ALA A 44 11.97 15.00 16.68
CA ALA A 44 11.97 13.56 16.41
C ALA A 44 10.80 12.85 17.11
N LEU A 45 10.59 13.14 18.40
CA LEU A 45 9.56 12.48 19.21
C LEU A 45 8.13 12.93 18.87
N ASN A 46 7.95 14.14 18.33
CA ASN A 46 6.66 14.55 17.79
C ASN A 46 6.39 13.89 16.44
N LEU A 47 7.36 13.89 15.51
CA LEU A 47 7.20 13.24 14.21
C LEU A 47 6.92 11.74 14.30
N ILE A 48 7.47 11.04 15.30
CA ILE A 48 7.15 9.64 15.57
C ILE A 48 5.64 9.43 15.80
N LYS A 49 4.94 10.40 16.40
CA LYS A 49 3.51 10.31 16.71
C LYS A 49 2.62 10.72 15.54
N GLU A 50 3.17 11.41 14.54
CA GLU A 50 2.42 11.88 13.38
C GLU A 50 2.21 10.72 12.39
N THR A 51 1.03 10.13 12.36
CA THR A 51 0.69 9.01 11.46
C THR A 51 0.84 9.39 9.98
N GLY A 52 0.45 10.62 9.62
CA GLY A 52 0.60 11.15 8.25
C GLY A 52 2.06 11.22 7.78
N PHE A 53 3.02 11.42 8.69
CA PHE A 53 4.43 11.36 8.34
C PHE A 53 4.83 9.94 7.91
N TRP A 54 4.42 8.92 8.66
CA TRP A 54 4.76 7.53 8.35
C TRP A 54 4.16 7.07 7.04
N THR A 55 2.97 7.55 6.67
CA THR A 55 2.37 7.33 5.35
C THR A 55 3.27 7.80 4.20
N VAL A 56 3.86 8.99 4.33
CA VAL A 56 4.80 9.51 3.33
C VAL A 56 6.05 8.65 3.27
N VAL A 57 6.55 8.18 4.42
CA VAL A 57 7.70 7.27 4.48
C VAL A 57 7.39 5.91 3.86
N SER A 58 6.18 5.36 4.08
CA SER A 58 5.71 4.10 3.47
C SER A 58 5.75 4.20 1.95
N ALA A 59 5.18 5.27 1.41
CA ALA A 59 5.22 5.53 -0.02
C ALA A 59 6.66 5.68 -0.52
N TRP A 60 7.51 6.42 0.18
CA TRP A 60 8.92 6.52 -0.21
C TRP A 60 9.58 5.14 -0.25
N ARG A 61 9.31 4.28 0.74
CA ARG A 61 9.83 2.92 0.80
C ARG A 61 9.37 2.05 -0.36
N PHE A 62 8.10 2.12 -0.74
CA PHE A 62 7.56 1.35 -1.88
C PHE A 62 8.12 1.82 -3.22
N TRP A 63 8.33 3.13 -3.37
CA TRP A 63 8.80 3.74 -4.62
C TRP A 63 10.32 3.61 -4.82
N SER A 64 11.10 3.79 -3.75
CA SER A 64 12.58 3.72 -3.79
C SER A 64 13.13 2.31 -3.63
N ASN A 65 12.34 1.41 -3.05
CA ASN A 65 12.76 0.09 -2.59
C ASN A 65 13.92 0.11 -1.56
N ASP A 66 14.15 1.22 -0.87
CA ASP A 66 15.28 1.40 0.04
C ASP A 66 15.00 0.87 1.45
N ALA A 67 15.70 -0.19 1.84
CA ALA A 67 15.48 -0.90 3.10
C ALA A 67 16.16 -0.29 4.35
N ARG A 68 16.90 0.83 4.23
CA ARG A 68 17.74 1.39 5.32
C ARG A 68 16.97 1.71 6.61
N PHE A 69 15.67 1.96 6.50
CA PHE A 69 14.80 2.35 7.61
C PHE A 69 13.69 1.33 7.90
N ASP A 70 13.78 0.09 7.38
CA ASP A 70 12.77 -0.94 7.58
C ASP A 70 12.51 -1.26 9.06
N ALA A 71 13.50 -1.08 9.94
CA ALA A 71 13.32 -1.24 11.38
C ALA A 71 12.35 -0.19 11.99
N LEU A 72 12.48 1.08 11.58
CA LEU A 72 11.55 2.14 11.99
C LEU A 72 10.16 1.87 11.42
N LEU A 73 10.10 1.47 10.14
CA LEU A 73 8.85 1.19 9.44
C LEU A 73 8.09 -0.01 10.02
N LYS A 74 8.80 -1.03 10.51
CA LYS A 74 8.18 -2.16 11.23
C LYS A 74 7.60 -1.73 12.58
N LYS A 75 8.15 -0.68 13.20
CA LYS A 75 7.73 -0.21 14.53
C LYS A 75 6.60 0.82 14.46
N TYR A 76 6.67 1.74 13.52
CA TYR A 76 5.80 2.91 13.44
C TYR A 76 4.97 2.99 12.15
N GLY A 77 5.34 2.22 11.13
CA GLY A 77 4.58 2.16 9.90
C GLY A 77 3.22 1.51 10.11
N SER A 78 2.33 1.77 9.18
CA SER A 78 0.96 1.30 9.17
C SER A 78 0.85 -0.23 8.98
N PRO A 79 -0.31 -0.83 9.33
CA PRO A 79 -0.46 -2.28 9.27
C PRO A 79 -0.19 -2.90 7.90
N TYR A 80 -0.58 -2.22 6.82
CA TYR A 80 -0.35 -2.70 5.46
C TYR A 80 1.13 -2.65 5.10
N LEU A 81 1.87 -1.59 5.46
CA LEU A 81 3.33 -1.55 5.33
C LEU A 81 4.00 -2.71 6.05
N ARG A 82 3.64 -2.94 7.32
CA ARG A 82 4.28 -4.00 8.11
C ARG A 82 4.10 -5.35 7.46
N PHE A 83 2.88 -5.66 7.03
CA PHE A 83 2.59 -6.84 6.22
C PHE A 83 3.44 -6.90 4.94
N ARG A 84 3.58 -5.79 4.20
CA ARG A 84 4.42 -5.74 2.99
C ARG A 84 5.90 -5.95 3.26
N LEU A 85 6.39 -5.64 4.47
CA LEU A 85 7.78 -5.82 4.89
C LEU A 85 8.05 -7.21 5.51
N THR A 86 7.05 -7.83 6.13
CA THR A 86 7.21 -9.08 6.90
C THR A 86 6.59 -10.30 6.20
N GLY A 87 5.60 -10.08 5.35
CA GLY A 87 4.71 -11.13 4.83
C GLY A 87 3.71 -11.67 5.87
N ASP A 88 3.69 -11.12 7.09
CA ASP A 88 2.81 -11.60 8.16
C ASP A 88 1.40 -11.00 8.00
N GLU A 89 0.44 -11.84 7.60
CA GLU A 89 -0.96 -11.46 7.48
C GLU A 89 -1.60 -11.08 8.83
N SER A 90 -0.98 -11.46 9.95
CA SER A 90 -1.46 -11.07 11.29
C SER A 90 -1.38 -9.56 11.50
N ASP A 91 -0.45 -8.86 10.85
CA ASP A 91 -0.37 -7.40 10.87
C ASP A 91 -1.62 -6.76 10.24
N LEU A 92 -2.06 -7.27 9.07
CA LEU A 92 -3.31 -6.81 8.43
C LEU A 92 -4.51 -7.14 9.30
N ALA A 93 -4.63 -8.40 9.72
CA ALA A 93 -5.79 -8.87 10.47
C ALA A 93 -6.00 -8.06 11.75
N LYS A 94 -4.93 -7.80 12.52
CA LYS A 94 -5.00 -6.97 13.74
C LYS A 94 -5.23 -5.50 13.42
N GLY A 95 -4.50 -4.95 12.45
CA GLY A 95 -4.59 -3.54 12.10
C GLY A 95 -5.96 -3.12 11.59
N TYR A 96 -6.66 -4.01 10.89
CA TYR A 96 -7.93 -3.72 10.26
C TYR A 96 -9.13 -4.05 11.18
N GLN A 97 -8.92 -4.64 12.36
CA GLN A 97 -10.02 -5.00 13.28
C GLN A 97 -10.89 -3.80 13.66
N LYS A 98 -10.27 -2.66 13.99
CA LYS A 98 -11.01 -1.44 14.32
C LYS A 98 -11.87 -0.99 13.15
N MET A 99 -11.28 -0.90 11.95
CA MET A 99 -12.00 -0.53 10.73
C MET A 99 -13.18 -1.48 10.46
N LEU A 100 -12.96 -2.80 10.54
CA LEU A 100 -14.01 -3.81 10.32
C LEU A 100 -15.13 -3.69 11.36
N ALA A 101 -14.80 -3.39 12.61
CA ALA A 101 -15.80 -3.14 13.66
C ALA A 101 -16.66 -1.91 13.35
N HIS A 102 -16.07 -0.83 12.83
CA HIS A 102 -16.81 0.36 12.41
C HIS A 102 -17.69 0.09 11.19
N LEU A 103 -17.16 -0.59 10.17
CA LEU A 103 -17.91 -0.95 8.96
C LEU A 103 -19.12 -1.83 9.32
N ARG A 104 -18.98 -2.77 10.25
CA ARG A 104 -20.07 -3.67 10.64
C ARG A 104 -21.35 -2.95 11.07
N VAL A 105 -21.22 -1.79 11.71
CA VAL A 105 -22.37 -1.02 12.23
C VAL A 105 -22.79 0.08 11.28
N ASN A 106 -21.81 0.75 10.65
CA ASN A 106 -22.04 2.00 9.93
C ASN A 106 -22.02 1.84 8.39
N PHE A 107 -21.99 0.61 7.87
CA PHE A 107 -22.00 0.36 6.42
C PHE A 107 -23.15 1.04 5.67
N PRO A 108 -24.41 1.04 6.17
CA PRO A 108 -25.51 1.74 5.50
C PRO A 108 -25.26 3.25 5.38
N ILE A 109 -24.66 3.86 6.40
CA ILE A 109 -24.32 5.28 6.42
C ILE A 109 -23.30 5.61 5.31
N LEU A 110 -22.29 4.76 5.11
CA LEU A 110 -21.28 4.94 4.07
C LEU A 110 -21.78 4.68 2.64
N THR A 111 -22.80 3.84 2.48
CA THR A 111 -23.16 3.33 1.15
C THR A 111 -24.48 3.87 0.62
N ASN A 112 -25.48 4.10 1.49
CA ASN A 112 -26.84 4.38 1.07
C ASN A 112 -27.45 5.63 1.72
N GLU A 113 -27.08 5.97 2.96
CA GLU A 113 -27.85 6.94 3.75
C GLU A 113 -27.23 8.35 3.76
N ALA A 114 -25.90 8.47 3.67
CA ALA A 114 -25.22 9.77 3.71
C ALA A 114 -24.40 10.06 2.45
N LEU A 115 -25.01 9.81 1.28
CA LEU A 115 -24.45 10.17 -0.01
C LEU A 115 -24.17 11.69 -0.06
N PHE A 116 -22.94 12.08 -0.40
CA PHE A 116 -22.51 13.47 -0.62
C PHE A 116 -22.32 14.38 0.61
N THR A 117 -22.00 13.84 1.79
CA THR A 117 -21.50 14.69 2.89
C THR A 117 -19.99 14.53 3.05
N ASP A 118 -19.25 15.64 2.93
CA ASP A 118 -17.80 15.76 3.12
C ASP A 118 -17.34 15.47 4.57
N ARG A 119 -18.23 14.94 5.41
CA ARG A 119 -18.08 14.86 6.88
C ARG A 119 -18.47 13.51 7.47
N VAL A 120 -18.90 12.55 6.66
CA VAL A 120 -19.07 11.16 7.14
C VAL A 120 -17.72 10.48 7.05
N TYR A 121 -16.87 10.83 8.00
CA TYR A 121 -15.64 10.11 8.27
C TYR A 121 -15.98 9.00 9.26
N LEU A 122 -15.87 7.75 8.82
CA LEU A 122 -15.80 6.63 9.76
C LEU A 122 -14.34 6.41 10.17
N THR A 123 -13.73 7.44 10.77
CA THR A 123 -12.45 7.26 11.41
C THR A 123 -12.69 6.49 12.71
N ALA A 124 -12.06 5.33 12.84
CA ALA A 124 -11.85 4.74 14.15
C ALA A 124 -10.71 5.56 14.79
N ASP A 125 -11.05 6.53 15.62
CA ASP A 125 -10.11 7.36 16.39
C ASP A 125 -9.13 8.22 15.54
N ASP A 126 -9.63 9.04 14.60
CA ASP A 126 -8.85 10.04 13.85
C ASP A 126 -7.63 9.55 13.02
N GLU A 127 -7.38 8.24 12.96
CA GLU A 127 -6.12 7.75 12.36
C GLU A 127 -6.24 7.27 10.90
N TYR A 128 -7.37 6.70 10.46
CA TYR A 128 -7.50 6.15 9.09
C TYR A 128 -8.94 6.12 8.54
N ASP A 129 -9.07 6.44 7.26
CA ASP A 129 -10.29 6.24 6.46
C ASP A 129 -10.37 4.76 5.97
N PRO A 130 -11.49 4.04 6.19
CA PRO A 130 -11.71 2.70 5.63
C PRO A 130 -11.43 2.59 4.12
N ALA A 131 -11.69 3.66 3.35
CA ALA A 131 -11.42 3.70 1.92
C ALA A 131 -9.92 3.59 1.61
N ASP A 132 -9.05 4.22 2.40
CA ASP A 132 -7.60 4.16 2.20
C ASP A 132 -7.05 2.75 2.46
N TYR A 133 -7.61 2.05 3.44
CA TYR A 133 -7.27 0.65 3.70
C TYR A 133 -7.66 -0.27 2.54
N ALA A 134 -8.88 -0.14 2.03
CA ALA A 134 -9.34 -0.91 0.87
C ALA A 134 -8.49 -0.59 -0.38
N ARG A 135 -8.21 0.69 -0.60
CA ARG A 135 -7.36 1.18 -1.69
C ARG A 135 -5.96 0.57 -1.63
N ALA A 136 -5.35 0.47 -0.44
CA ALA A 136 -4.03 -0.16 -0.27
C ALA A 136 -4.04 -1.63 -0.68
N LEU A 137 -5.07 -2.40 -0.27
CA LEU A 137 -5.23 -3.80 -0.67
C LEU A 137 -5.38 -3.95 -2.19
N LEU A 138 -6.19 -3.08 -2.81
CA LEU A 138 -6.49 -3.12 -4.25
C LEU A 138 -5.29 -2.69 -5.11
N THR A 139 -4.59 -1.63 -4.71
CA THR A 139 -3.62 -0.92 -5.57
C THR A 139 -2.18 -1.16 -5.19
N GLY A 140 -1.92 -1.71 -4.01
CA GLY A 140 -0.58 -1.90 -3.49
C GLY A 140 0.08 -0.63 -2.97
N ASP A 141 -0.69 0.41 -2.67
CA ASP A 141 -0.23 1.75 -2.32
C ASP A 141 -0.95 2.33 -1.10
N GLU A 142 -0.20 2.91 -0.18
CA GLU A 142 -0.65 3.22 1.17
C GLU A 142 -0.76 4.73 1.46
N ILE A 143 -0.62 5.59 0.44
CA ILE A 143 -0.74 7.05 0.62
C ILE A 143 -2.15 7.43 1.12
N GLN A 144 -2.29 7.75 2.41
CA GLN A 144 -3.50 8.33 2.98
C GLN A 144 -3.85 9.63 2.25
N ILE A 145 -5.15 9.93 2.11
CA ILE A 145 -5.74 11.08 1.40
C ILE A 145 -6.06 10.82 -0.09
N SER A 146 -6.40 9.58 -0.48
CA SER A 146 -6.87 9.27 -1.85
C SER A 146 -6.02 9.92 -2.96
N ALA A 147 -4.71 9.99 -2.73
CA ALA A 147 -3.81 10.67 -3.64
C ALA A 147 -3.49 9.77 -4.83
N SER A 148 -3.42 10.37 -6.01
CA SER A 148 -2.91 9.73 -7.22
C SER A 148 -1.51 10.26 -7.55
N PRO A 149 -0.66 9.50 -8.27
CA PRO A 149 -0.91 8.19 -8.91
C PRO A 149 -0.67 6.97 -7.98
N TYR A 150 -1.34 5.86 -8.30
CA TYR A 150 -1.11 4.56 -7.65
C TYR A 150 0.07 3.83 -8.31
N PRO A 151 1.23 3.71 -7.64
CA PRO A 151 2.48 3.23 -8.23
C PRO A 151 2.45 1.78 -8.70
N SER A 152 1.75 0.90 -7.97
CA SER A 152 1.91 -0.55 -8.17
C SER A 152 0.99 -1.04 -9.27
N VAL A 153 -0.33 -0.98 -9.02
CA VAL A 153 -1.35 -1.44 -9.96
C VAL A 153 -2.62 -0.60 -9.89
N THR A 154 -3.37 -0.59 -11.00
CA THR A 154 -4.76 -0.09 -11.03
C THR A 154 -5.64 -1.06 -11.79
N TRP A 155 -6.94 -1.05 -11.52
CA TRP A 155 -7.88 -1.96 -12.16
C TRP A 155 -8.68 -1.25 -13.24
N ALA A 156 -8.61 -1.75 -14.47
CA ALA A 156 -9.49 -1.31 -15.56
C ALA A 156 -10.84 -2.03 -15.50
N LYS A 157 -10.84 -3.25 -14.96
CA LYS A 157 -12.03 -4.03 -14.66
C LYS A 157 -11.80 -4.82 -13.37
N CYS A 158 -12.46 -4.42 -12.30
CA CYS A 158 -12.51 -5.15 -11.04
C CYS A 158 -13.99 -5.38 -10.71
N PRO A 159 -14.50 -6.61 -10.87
CA PRO A 159 -15.87 -6.94 -10.46
C PRO A 159 -16.08 -6.68 -8.95
N ASP A 160 -17.29 -6.30 -8.56
CA ASP A 160 -17.62 -5.96 -7.16
C ASP A 160 -17.39 -7.15 -6.21
N ASP A 161 -17.62 -8.38 -6.70
CA ASP A 161 -17.43 -9.63 -5.97
C ASP A 161 -15.99 -10.17 -5.99
N LEU A 162 -15.00 -9.37 -6.38
CA LEU A 162 -13.59 -9.74 -6.37
C LEU A 162 -12.87 -9.08 -5.18
N THR A 163 -12.38 -9.90 -4.25
CA THR A 163 -11.43 -9.46 -3.23
C THR A 163 -10.01 -9.52 -3.77
N VAL A 164 -9.25 -8.46 -3.54
CA VAL A 164 -7.87 -8.29 -4.01
C VAL A 164 -6.98 -7.94 -2.83
N LEU A 165 -5.80 -8.55 -2.78
CA LEU A 165 -4.71 -8.17 -1.90
C LEU A 165 -3.40 -8.16 -2.68
N VAL A 166 -2.86 -6.97 -2.95
CA VAL A 166 -1.49 -6.83 -3.44
C VAL A 166 -0.53 -7.13 -2.29
N SER A 167 0.19 -8.24 -2.37
CA SER A 167 1.10 -8.70 -1.32
C SER A 167 2.56 -8.37 -1.60
N GLU A 168 2.93 -8.21 -2.87
CA GLU A 168 4.28 -7.81 -3.28
C GLU A 168 4.19 -6.93 -4.52
N SER A 169 5.00 -5.88 -4.58
CA SER A 169 5.19 -5.09 -5.78
C SER A 169 6.60 -4.49 -5.79
N SER A 170 7.28 -4.62 -6.92
CA SER A 170 8.61 -4.10 -7.16
C SER A 170 8.78 -3.79 -8.66
N PRO A 171 9.89 -3.18 -9.10
CA PRO A 171 10.16 -3.01 -10.52
C PRO A 171 10.25 -4.32 -11.32
N LYS A 172 10.47 -5.46 -10.66
CA LYS A 172 10.69 -6.78 -11.29
C LYS A 172 9.62 -7.82 -10.96
N SER A 173 8.75 -7.56 -10.00
CA SER A 173 7.79 -8.55 -9.52
C SER A 173 6.49 -7.91 -9.04
N LEU A 174 5.40 -8.67 -9.15
CA LEU A 174 4.11 -8.36 -8.57
C LEU A 174 3.47 -9.66 -8.09
N ILE A 175 2.93 -9.65 -6.87
CA ILE A 175 2.11 -10.74 -6.35
C ILE A 175 0.79 -10.17 -5.85
N VAL A 176 -0.30 -10.71 -6.36
CA VAL A 176 -1.67 -10.33 -5.99
C VAL A 176 -2.45 -11.58 -5.62
N LYS A 177 -3.04 -11.60 -4.43
CA LYS A 177 -4.01 -12.61 -4.01
C LYS A 177 -5.41 -12.17 -4.41
N LEU A 178 -6.17 -13.11 -4.95
CA LEU A 178 -7.47 -12.88 -5.57
C LEU A 178 -8.46 -13.90 -5.05
N PHE A 179 -9.64 -13.45 -4.64
CA PHE A 179 -10.72 -14.33 -4.26
C PHE A 179 -12.03 -13.84 -4.87
N SER A 180 -12.65 -14.69 -5.69
CA SER A 180 -13.95 -14.41 -6.29
C SER A 180 -15.06 -14.96 -5.40
N HIS A 181 -15.99 -14.09 -4.97
CA HIS A 181 -17.21 -14.48 -4.24
C HIS A 181 -18.31 -14.99 -5.16
N GLU A 182 -18.08 -14.97 -6.47
CA GLU A 182 -19.02 -15.44 -7.47
C GLU A 182 -19.06 -16.97 -7.58
N THR A 183 -20.15 -17.46 -8.16
CA THR A 183 -20.34 -18.89 -8.47
C THR A 183 -19.80 -19.27 -9.86
N LYS A 184 -19.45 -18.28 -10.68
CA LYS A 184 -18.94 -18.44 -12.04
C LYS A 184 -17.56 -17.77 -12.18
N LYS A 185 -16.83 -18.17 -13.21
CA LYS A 185 -15.57 -17.51 -13.57
C LYS A 185 -15.82 -16.05 -13.92
N ILE A 186 -14.96 -15.16 -13.42
CA ILE A 186 -15.03 -13.72 -13.68
C ILE A 186 -13.79 -13.24 -14.41
N ASN A 187 -13.95 -12.21 -15.24
CA ASN A 187 -12.85 -11.56 -15.93
C ASN A 187 -12.44 -10.29 -15.18
N ALA A 188 -11.14 -10.16 -14.90
CA ALA A 188 -10.55 -8.96 -14.34
C ALA A 188 -9.46 -8.43 -15.27
N THR A 189 -9.23 -7.11 -15.21
CA THR A 189 -8.20 -6.45 -16.00
C THR A 189 -7.42 -5.48 -15.12
N ILE A 190 -6.11 -5.71 -15.05
CA ILE A 190 -5.15 -4.94 -14.26
C ILE A 190 -4.23 -4.12 -15.17
N ARG A 191 -3.75 -2.98 -14.69
CA ARG A 191 -2.65 -2.20 -15.29
C ARG A 191 -1.43 -2.29 -14.39
N LEU A 192 -0.28 -2.59 -15.00
CA LEU A 192 0.97 -2.89 -14.30
C LEU A 192 1.91 -1.68 -14.35
N TRP A 193 1.87 -0.80 -13.34
CA TRP A 193 2.56 0.51 -13.38
C TRP A 193 4.01 0.46 -12.92
N GLN A 194 4.30 -0.31 -11.86
CA GLN A 194 5.63 -0.35 -11.26
C GLN A 194 6.62 -1.21 -12.05
N LEU A 195 6.13 -2.22 -12.80
CA LEU A 195 6.97 -3.14 -13.54
C LEU A 195 7.75 -2.41 -14.64
N GLU A 196 9.04 -2.71 -14.74
CA GLU A 196 9.87 -2.26 -15.84
C GLU A 196 9.47 -2.92 -17.16
N ARG A 197 9.95 -2.34 -18.27
CA ARG A 197 9.84 -2.98 -19.58
C ARG A 197 10.67 -4.27 -19.60
N GLY A 198 10.18 -5.31 -20.28
CA GLY A 198 10.88 -6.57 -20.47
C GLY A 198 9.97 -7.79 -20.50
N ALA A 199 10.57 -8.97 -20.55
CA ALA A 199 9.86 -10.25 -20.53
C ALA A 199 9.49 -10.65 -19.09
N TYR A 200 8.26 -11.10 -18.91
CA TYR A 200 7.73 -11.54 -17.63
C TYR A 200 7.02 -12.89 -17.77
N GLN A 201 7.20 -13.72 -16.76
CA GLN A 201 6.39 -14.89 -16.54
C GLN A 201 5.21 -14.51 -15.65
N ILE A 202 4.00 -14.73 -16.15
CA ILE A 202 2.77 -14.62 -15.38
C ILE A 202 2.29 -16.02 -15.02
N THR A 203 1.86 -16.18 -13.77
CA THR A 203 1.20 -17.37 -13.26
C THR A 203 -0.09 -16.95 -12.56
N ILE A 204 -1.21 -17.60 -12.89
CA ILE A 204 -2.49 -17.43 -12.20
C ILE A 204 -3.15 -18.79 -11.99
N GLY A 205 -3.32 -19.18 -10.73
CA GLY A 205 -3.71 -20.56 -10.40
C GLY A 205 -2.73 -21.56 -11.03
N ASN A 206 -3.23 -22.44 -11.90
CA ASN A 206 -2.42 -23.43 -12.63
C ASN A 206 -1.99 -22.97 -14.03
N GLN A 207 -2.38 -21.77 -14.44
CA GLN A 207 -2.04 -21.22 -15.76
C GLN A 207 -0.73 -20.47 -15.68
N LYS A 208 0.08 -20.61 -16.72
CA LYS A 208 1.38 -19.96 -16.84
C LYS A 208 1.55 -19.44 -18.27
N GLU A 209 1.85 -18.16 -18.40
CA GLU A 209 2.06 -17.51 -19.71
C GLU A 209 3.19 -16.50 -19.65
N THR A 210 3.84 -16.27 -20.78
CA THR A 210 4.92 -15.30 -20.89
C THR A 210 4.43 -14.09 -21.66
N ILE A 211 4.60 -12.91 -21.08
CA ILE A 211 4.27 -11.64 -21.73
C ILE A 211 5.51 -10.78 -21.84
N ASN A 212 5.50 -9.86 -22.80
CA ASN A 212 6.52 -8.82 -22.90
C ASN A 212 5.86 -7.47 -22.63
N LEU A 213 6.32 -6.78 -21.58
CA LEU A 213 5.86 -5.45 -21.22
C LEU A 213 6.65 -4.41 -22.02
N THR A 214 5.95 -3.67 -22.87
CA THR A 214 6.53 -2.62 -23.72
C THR A 214 6.31 -1.22 -23.15
N GLU A 215 5.34 -1.06 -22.26
CA GLU A 215 5.03 0.21 -21.61
C GLU A 215 4.60 0.03 -20.15
N ARG A 216 4.76 1.09 -19.34
CA ARG A 216 4.24 1.11 -17.97
C ARG A 216 2.72 1.26 -18.02
N GLY A 217 2.03 0.55 -17.14
CA GLY A 217 0.57 0.54 -17.08
C GLY A 217 -0.09 -0.29 -18.17
N GLN A 218 0.67 -1.14 -18.87
CA GLN A 218 0.12 -2.07 -19.86
C GLN A 218 -0.97 -2.94 -19.22
N TYR A 219 -2.05 -3.13 -19.98
CA TYR A 219 -3.18 -3.92 -19.52
C TYR A 219 -2.86 -5.40 -19.57
N PHE A 220 -3.38 -6.12 -18.58
CA PHE A 220 -3.34 -7.55 -18.51
C PHE A 220 -4.71 -8.06 -18.04
N SER A 221 -5.34 -8.90 -18.86
CA SER A 221 -6.67 -9.47 -18.59
C SER A 221 -6.53 -10.94 -18.27
N PHE A 222 -7.26 -11.39 -17.26
CA PHE A 222 -7.21 -12.77 -16.79
C PHE A 222 -8.55 -13.22 -16.23
N VAL A 223 -8.67 -14.53 -16.05
CA VAL A 223 -9.86 -15.17 -15.52
C VAL A 223 -9.59 -15.60 -14.08
N VAL A 224 -10.52 -15.30 -13.18
CA VAL A 224 -10.51 -15.76 -11.79
C VAL A 224 -11.57 -16.86 -11.64
N ASP A 225 -11.17 -17.98 -11.05
CA ASP A 225 -12.04 -19.10 -10.75
C ASP A 225 -12.91 -18.79 -9.53
N PRO A 226 -14.17 -19.27 -9.51
CA PRO A 226 -15.11 -18.98 -8.45
C PRO A 226 -14.70 -19.63 -7.11
N SER A 227 -14.86 -18.90 -6.01
CA SER A 227 -14.74 -19.41 -4.63
C SER A 227 -13.40 -20.08 -4.29
N VAL A 228 -12.31 -19.73 -4.98
CA VAL A 228 -10.96 -20.23 -4.73
C VAL A 228 -10.00 -19.07 -4.57
N LEU A 229 -9.14 -19.13 -3.55
CA LEU A 229 -8.04 -18.18 -3.41
C LEU A 229 -6.99 -18.48 -4.47
N GLN A 230 -6.77 -17.53 -5.36
CA GLN A 230 -5.77 -17.62 -6.43
C GLN A 230 -4.68 -16.58 -6.22
N THR A 231 -3.48 -16.91 -6.67
CA THR A 231 -2.35 -15.98 -6.69
C THR A 231 -2.03 -15.65 -8.14
N LEU A 232 -2.11 -14.37 -8.48
CA LEU A 232 -1.49 -13.81 -9.68
C LEU A 232 -0.06 -13.41 -9.33
N ALA A 233 0.91 -14.12 -9.91
CA ALA A 233 2.33 -13.81 -9.76
C ALA A 233 2.90 -13.37 -11.12
N VAL A 234 3.56 -12.22 -11.15
CA VAL A 234 4.25 -11.67 -12.32
C VAL A 234 5.71 -11.52 -11.94
N GLN A 235 6.62 -12.20 -12.65
CA GLN A 235 8.05 -12.21 -12.34
C GLN A 235 8.87 -11.95 -13.60
N LYS A 236 9.83 -11.02 -13.54
CA LYS A 236 10.71 -10.72 -14.67
C LYS A 236 11.54 -11.96 -15.00
N VAL A 237 11.61 -12.31 -16.28
CA VAL A 237 12.50 -13.37 -16.75
C VAL A 237 13.89 -12.76 -16.84
N GLU A 238 14.80 -13.20 -15.97
CA GLU A 238 16.21 -12.80 -16.07
C GLU A 238 16.86 -13.63 -17.19
N ASN A 239 17.46 -12.93 -18.16
CA ASN A 239 18.30 -13.53 -19.20
C ASN A 239 19.71 -13.77 -18.68
#